data_AF-A0A7S3P6Q9-F1
#
_entry.id   AF-A0A7S3P6Q9-F1
#
_cell.length_a   1.000
_cell.length_b   1.000
_cell.length_c   1.000
_cell.angle_alpha   90.00
_cell.angle_beta   90.00
_cell.angle_gamma   90.00
#
_symmetry.space_group_name_H-M   'P 1'
#
loop_
_entity.id
_entity.type
_entity.pdbx_description
1 polymer ?
#
loop_
_entity_poly.entity_id
_entity_poly.type
_entity_poly.pdbx_seq_one_letter_code
_entity_poly.pdbx_strand_id
1 'polypeptide(L)'
;MFGITHATKTLRILASAGSQARRQVATGPERTWKVYLSGEIHSDWREVIAKGVAEKNLPVALSSPNTSHEDSDDCGAIILGMQQERPNWDKIGAGMNGIRTKTLLEDSDIVVVRFGEKYRQWNAAFDAGYATAKGIPLIVLHPPALSHMLKEVNASANVVCEEPEQVVQTLAYVIRGELPTPKDGDAFVPIADRLGKGNPNP
;
A
#
# COMPACT_ATOMS: atom_id res chain seq x y z
N MET A 1 -42.19 -56.08 30.53
CA MET A 1 -41.01 -55.39 31.09
C MET A 1 -39.82 -55.89 30.29
N PHE A 2 -39.23 -55.04 29.43
CA PHE A 2 -37.89 -55.09 28.81
C PHE A 2 -37.96 -54.27 27.52
N GLY A 3 -37.40 -53.06 27.58
CA GLY A 3 -37.35 -52.10 26.49
C GLY A 3 -36.20 -52.37 25.55
N ILE A 4 -36.39 -52.03 24.27
CA ILE A 4 -35.34 -51.98 23.26
C ILE A 4 -35.28 -50.54 22.74
N THR A 5 -34.37 -49.75 23.29
CA THR A 5 -34.09 -48.39 22.84
C THR A 5 -33.05 -48.46 21.71
N HIS A 6 -33.40 -47.96 20.53
CA HIS A 6 -32.48 -47.83 19.40
C HIS A 6 -31.50 -46.68 19.66
N ALA A 7 -30.20 -46.99 19.75
CA ALA A 7 -29.14 -45.99 19.80
C ALA A 7 -28.63 -45.70 18.37
N THR A 8 -29.06 -44.58 17.80
CA THR A 8 -28.56 -44.09 16.51
C THR A 8 -27.17 -43.49 16.72
N LYS A 9 -26.14 -44.20 16.25
CA LYS A 9 -24.75 -43.75 16.25
C LYS A 9 -24.53 -42.84 15.03
N THR A 10 -24.80 -41.54 15.16
CA THR A 10 -24.50 -40.59 14.08
C THR A 10 -23.06 -40.10 14.19
N LEU A 11 -22.32 -40.43 13.14
CA LEU A 11 -20.91 -40.16 12.86
C LEU A 11 -20.58 -38.66 12.98
N ARG A 12 -19.74 -38.27 13.95
CA ARG A 12 -19.12 -36.94 13.98
C ARG A 12 -17.99 -36.91 12.94
N ILE A 13 -18.20 -36.19 11.84
CA ILE A 13 -17.13 -35.83 10.91
C ILE A 13 -16.33 -34.71 11.59
N LEU A 14 -15.18 -35.07 12.17
CA LEU A 14 -14.17 -34.11 12.57
C LEU A 14 -13.49 -33.59 11.30
N ALA A 15 -13.74 -32.33 10.94
CA ALA A 15 -12.93 -31.63 9.97
C ALA A 15 -11.51 -31.51 10.55
N SER A 16 -10.55 -32.19 9.94
CA SER A 16 -9.14 -32.05 10.29
C SER A 16 -8.70 -30.64 9.92
N ALA A 17 -8.42 -29.81 10.92
CA ALA A 17 -7.63 -28.60 10.74
C ALA A 17 -6.25 -29.03 10.23
N GLY A 18 -6.03 -28.87 8.93
CA GLY A 18 -4.72 -28.98 8.33
C GLY A 18 -3.84 -27.87 8.87
N SER A 19 -3.08 -28.17 9.93
CA SER A 19 -1.95 -27.36 10.37
C SER A 19 -0.95 -27.30 9.21
N GLN A 20 -0.96 -26.20 8.45
CA GLN A 20 0.16 -25.87 7.60
C GLN A 20 1.31 -25.48 8.52
N ALA A 21 2.15 -26.46 8.83
CA ALA A 21 3.42 -26.24 9.48
C ALA A 21 4.21 -25.22 8.63
N ARG A 22 4.38 -24.02 9.18
CA ARG A 22 5.25 -22.97 8.60
C ARG A 22 6.61 -23.60 8.33
N ARG A 23 7.03 -23.67 7.06
CA ARG A 23 8.45 -23.87 6.74
C ARG A 23 9.21 -22.68 7.29
N GLN A 24 9.88 -22.86 8.42
CA GLN A 24 10.83 -21.90 8.92
C GLN A 24 12.10 -22.06 8.08
N VAL A 25 12.13 -21.38 6.94
CA VAL A 25 13.38 -21.18 6.20
C VAL A 25 14.22 -20.26 7.09
N ALA A 26 15.41 -20.71 7.46
CA ALA A 26 16.36 -19.87 8.20
C ALA A 26 16.69 -18.65 7.31
N THR A 27 16.13 -17.49 7.64
CA THR A 27 16.41 -16.25 6.93
C THR A 27 17.65 -15.62 7.55
N GLY A 28 18.59 -15.19 6.71
CA GLY A 28 19.61 -14.22 7.12
C GLY A 28 18.96 -12.94 7.67
N PRO A 29 19.76 -11.93 8.06
CA PRO A 29 19.20 -10.68 8.57
C PRO A 29 18.18 -10.11 7.57
N GLU A 30 16.97 -9.85 8.08
CA GLU A 30 15.86 -9.35 7.26
C GLU A 30 16.23 -7.94 6.75
N ARG A 31 16.27 -7.78 5.42
CA ARG A 31 16.53 -6.47 4.79
C ARG A 31 15.38 -5.52 5.15
N THR A 32 15.71 -4.29 5.55
CA THR A 32 14.73 -3.22 5.67
C THR A 32 14.35 -2.66 4.30
N TRP A 33 13.06 -2.67 3.97
CA TRP A 33 12.48 -2.10 2.77
C TRP A 33 12.19 -0.62 2.97
N LYS A 34 12.61 0.23 2.04
CA LYS A 34 12.30 1.66 2.06
C LYS A 34 11.03 1.91 1.26
N VAL A 35 10.02 2.51 1.90
CA VAL A 35 8.73 2.80 1.28
C VAL A 35 8.44 4.30 1.38
N TYR A 36 8.24 4.96 0.25
CA TYR A 36 7.92 6.39 0.19
C TYR A 36 6.41 6.61 0.01
N LEU A 37 5.83 7.42 0.89
CA LEU A 37 4.38 7.72 0.95
C LEU A 37 4.10 9.12 0.38
N SER A 38 3.88 9.22 -0.93
CA SER A 38 3.45 10.46 -1.60
C SER A 38 1.92 10.56 -1.68
N GLY A 39 1.39 11.78 -1.84
CA GLY A 39 -0.04 12.02 -1.95
C GLY A 39 -0.56 13.11 -1.01
N GLU A 40 -1.87 13.22 -0.93
CA GLU A 40 -2.55 14.21 -0.05
C GLU A 40 -2.11 14.09 1.40
N ILE A 41 -2.33 15.17 2.13
CA ILE A 41 -1.93 15.38 3.53
C ILE A 41 -3.13 15.73 4.43
N HIS A 42 -4.35 15.45 3.98
CA HIS A 42 -5.61 15.85 4.62
C HIS A 42 -6.37 14.70 5.28
N SER A 43 -5.82 13.49 5.31
CA SER A 43 -6.35 12.35 6.05
C SER A 43 -5.23 11.57 6.75
N ASP A 44 -5.62 10.63 7.61
CA ASP A 44 -4.82 9.75 8.46
C ASP A 44 -4.21 8.50 7.77
N TRP A 45 -4.26 8.42 6.44
CA TRP A 45 -3.89 7.21 5.71
C TRP A 45 -2.43 6.76 5.94
N ARG A 46 -1.51 7.71 6.17
CA ARG A 46 -0.09 7.39 6.44
C ARG A 46 0.05 6.76 7.81
N GLU A 47 -0.70 7.26 8.79
CA GLU A 47 -0.76 6.75 10.15
C GLU A 47 -1.34 5.34 10.17
N VAL A 48 -2.38 5.08 9.38
CA VAL A 48 -2.94 3.72 9.20
C VAL A 48 -1.89 2.76 8.63
N ILE A 49 -1.15 3.15 7.60
CA ILE A 49 -0.07 2.33 7.03
C ILE A 49 1.04 2.11 8.06
N ALA A 50 1.49 3.17 8.74
CA ALA A 50 2.55 3.09 9.74
C ALA A 50 2.19 2.15 10.88
N LYS A 51 0.95 2.26 11.39
CA LYS A 51 0.42 1.36 12.42
C LYS A 51 0.34 -0.07 11.91
N GLY A 52 -0.22 -0.32 10.74
CA GLY A 52 -0.37 -1.68 10.20
C GLY A 52 0.98 -2.37 9.90
N VAL A 53 1.96 -1.61 9.42
CA VAL A 53 3.35 -2.08 9.24
C VAL A 53 3.97 -2.48 10.58
N ALA A 54 3.80 -1.64 11.61
CA ALA A 54 4.31 -1.91 12.95
C ALA A 54 3.62 -3.12 13.62
N GLU A 55 2.29 -3.21 13.52
CA GLU A 55 1.50 -4.33 14.08
C GLU A 55 1.87 -5.68 13.45
N LYS A 56 2.23 -5.69 12.16
CA LYS A 56 2.74 -6.88 11.46
C LYS A 56 4.24 -7.11 11.63
N ASN A 57 4.92 -6.22 12.34
CA ASN A 57 6.37 -6.23 12.50
C ASN A 57 7.08 -6.35 11.15
N LEU A 58 6.61 -5.65 10.11
CA LEU A 58 7.24 -5.68 8.79
C LEU A 58 8.55 -4.88 8.83
N PRO A 59 9.60 -5.33 8.13
CA PRO A 59 10.91 -4.67 8.10
C PRO A 59 10.86 -3.46 7.16
N VAL A 60 10.04 -2.44 7.45
CA VAL A 60 9.81 -1.31 6.55
C VAL A 60 10.25 -0.01 7.22
N ALA A 61 11.02 0.80 6.50
CA ALA A 61 11.29 2.19 6.82
C ALA A 61 10.40 3.08 5.94
N LEU A 62 9.47 3.79 6.59
CA LEU A 62 8.57 4.73 5.91
C LEU A 62 9.20 6.12 5.81
N SER A 63 9.00 6.77 4.68
CA SER A 63 9.36 8.17 4.47
C SER A 63 8.27 8.90 3.67
N SER A 64 8.24 10.23 3.75
CA SER A 64 7.19 11.04 3.10
C SER A 64 7.71 12.44 2.72
N PRO A 65 6.96 13.19 1.89
CA PRO A 65 7.14 14.64 1.78
C PRO A 65 6.99 15.34 3.13
N ASN A 66 7.31 16.64 3.18
CA ASN A 66 6.87 17.48 4.28
C ASN A 66 5.33 17.56 4.25
N THR A 67 4.68 17.16 5.34
CA THR A 67 3.22 17.15 5.47
C THR A 67 2.67 18.39 6.16
N SER A 68 3.55 19.26 6.67
CA SER A 68 3.17 20.58 7.17
C SER A 68 3.01 21.53 5.98
N HIS A 69 1.78 22.00 5.77
CA HIS A 69 1.45 22.88 4.64
C HIS A 69 2.21 24.21 4.74
N GLU A 70 2.18 24.85 5.91
CA GLU A 70 2.86 26.12 6.17
C GLU A 70 4.38 25.98 5.98
N ASP A 71 5.00 24.95 6.58
CA ASP A 71 6.44 24.75 6.44
C ASP A 71 6.83 24.44 4.99
N SER A 72 6.00 23.70 4.25
CA SER A 72 6.25 23.37 2.85
C SER A 72 6.22 24.61 1.96
N ASP A 73 5.25 25.50 2.17
CA ASP A 73 5.07 26.72 1.38
C ASP A 73 6.14 27.76 1.72
N ASP A 74 6.40 27.96 3.01
CA ASP A 74 7.26 29.04 3.49
C ASP A 74 8.75 28.67 3.55
N CYS A 75 9.14 27.40 3.38
CA CYS A 75 10.54 26.96 3.53
C CYS A 75 11.53 27.81 2.72
N GLY A 76 11.19 28.15 1.48
CA GLY A 76 12.02 28.98 0.61
C GLY A 76 12.21 30.39 1.16
N ALA A 77 11.14 31.00 1.66
CA ALA A 77 11.15 32.35 2.23
C ALA A 77 11.87 32.38 3.59
N ILE A 78 11.64 31.38 4.44
CA ILE A 78 12.28 31.24 5.75
C ILE A 78 13.79 31.07 5.60
N ILE A 79 14.24 30.22 4.66
CA ILE A 79 15.67 29.85 4.53
C ILE A 79 16.45 30.87 3.70
N LEU A 80 15.90 31.36 2.58
CA LEU A 80 16.61 32.23 1.65
C LEU A 80 16.18 33.72 1.73
N GLY A 81 15.26 34.04 2.64
CA GLY A 81 14.71 35.37 2.86
C GLY A 81 13.58 35.75 1.89
N MET A 82 12.60 36.52 2.38
CA MET A 82 11.62 37.20 1.54
C MET A 82 12.29 38.38 0.82
N GLN A 83 12.76 38.16 -0.40
CA GLN A 83 13.15 39.26 -1.27
C GLN A 83 11.89 39.81 -1.95
N GLN A 84 11.52 41.06 -1.66
CA GLN A 84 10.34 41.74 -2.21
C GLN A 84 10.31 41.76 -3.75
N GLU A 85 11.47 41.55 -4.39
CA GLU A 85 11.66 41.61 -5.84
C GLU A 85 11.68 40.23 -6.52
N ARG A 86 11.43 39.12 -5.82
CA ARG A 86 11.42 37.78 -6.44
C ARG A 86 10.01 37.45 -6.96
N PRO A 87 9.72 37.59 -8.27
CA PRO A 87 8.61 36.84 -8.83
C PRO A 87 8.94 35.35 -8.63
N ASN A 88 8.02 34.57 -8.07
CA ASN A 88 8.07 33.10 -7.97
C ASN A 88 8.65 32.50 -6.66
N TRP A 89 8.19 32.96 -5.49
CA TRP A 89 8.45 32.35 -4.19
C TRP A 89 8.03 30.87 -4.13
N ASP A 90 6.89 30.54 -4.73
CA ASP A 90 6.40 29.15 -4.84
C ASP A 90 7.42 28.23 -5.52
N LYS A 91 8.11 28.70 -6.56
CA LYS A 91 9.16 27.91 -7.23
C LYS A 91 10.35 27.63 -6.34
N ILE A 92 10.69 28.51 -5.40
CA ILE A 92 11.83 28.30 -4.50
C ILE A 92 11.48 27.20 -3.50
N GLY A 93 10.32 27.31 -2.85
CA GLY A 93 9.82 26.27 -1.94
C GLY A 93 9.63 24.93 -2.68
N ALA A 94 8.98 24.95 -3.84
CA ALA A 94 8.82 23.78 -4.70
C ALA A 94 10.17 23.18 -5.14
N GLY A 95 11.21 23.99 -5.36
CA GLY A 95 12.55 23.53 -5.67
C GLY A 95 13.19 22.74 -4.52
N MET A 96 13.09 23.26 -3.29
CA MET A 96 13.59 22.58 -2.08
C MET A 96 12.83 21.30 -1.79
N ASN A 97 11.50 21.35 -1.86
CA ASN A 97 10.64 20.18 -1.73
C ASN A 97 10.95 19.16 -2.82
N GLY A 98 11.21 19.61 -4.05
CA GLY A 98 11.62 18.76 -5.17
C GLY A 98 12.93 18.02 -4.92
N ILE A 99 13.95 18.66 -4.32
CA ILE A 99 15.21 17.99 -3.95
C ILE A 99 14.91 16.86 -2.95
N ARG A 100 14.15 17.16 -1.90
CA ARG A 100 13.80 16.18 -0.86
C ARG A 100 12.99 15.03 -1.42
N THR A 101 11.88 15.32 -2.11
CA THR A 101 10.96 14.32 -2.68
C THR A 101 11.68 13.41 -3.66
N LYS A 102 12.46 13.96 -4.60
CA LYS A 102 13.21 13.13 -5.56
C LYS A 102 14.21 12.23 -4.88
N THR A 103 14.97 12.75 -3.91
CA THR A 103 15.97 11.96 -3.19
C THR A 103 15.32 10.78 -2.46
N LEU A 104 14.26 11.04 -1.69
CA LEU A 104 13.58 9.99 -0.92
C LEU A 104 12.85 8.98 -1.81
N LEU A 105 12.24 9.45 -2.90
CA LEU A 105 11.54 8.60 -3.86
C LEU A 105 12.55 7.69 -4.58
N GLU A 106 13.67 8.23 -5.08
CA GLU A 106 14.70 7.42 -5.76
C GLU A 106 15.40 6.40 -4.86
N ASP A 107 15.56 6.73 -3.57
CA ASP A 107 16.14 5.82 -2.59
C ASP A 107 15.18 4.70 -2.14
N SER A 108 13.92 4.73 -2.57
CA SER A 108 12.89 3.80 -2.12
C SER A 108 12.84 2.52 -2.95
N ASP A 109 12.52 1.42 -2.26
CA ASP A 109 12.26 0.13 -2.90
C ASP A 109 10.84 0.07 -3.48
N ILE A 110 9.88 0.78 -2.85
CA ILE A 110 8.49 0.88 -3.29
C ILE A 110 7.99 2.31 -3.04
N VAL A 111 7.19 2.83 -3.96
CA VAL A 111 6.48 4.10 -3.81
C VAL A 111 4.99 3.85 -3.70
N VAL A 112 4.35 4.46 -2.70
CA VAL A 112 2.90 4.51 -2.55
C VAL A 112 2.44 5.94 -2.86
N VAL A 113 1.53 6.09 -3.81
CA VAL A 113 0.95 7.39 -4.16
C VAL A 113 -0.54 7.38 -3.85
N ARG A 114 -0.96 8.23 -2.92
CA ARG A 114 -2.37 8.34 -2.52
C ARG A 114 -3.07 9.52 -3.19
N PHE A 115 -4.19 9.25 -3.86
CA PHE A 115 -5.12 10.25 -4.37
C PHE A 115 -6.37 10.34 -3.48
N GLY A 116 -6.82 11.56 -3.20
CA GLY A 116 -8.02 11.89 -2.42
C GLY A 116 -8.98 12.75 -3.24
N GLU A 117 -10.23 12.85 -2.79
CA GLU A 117 -11.32 13.43 -3.60
C GLU A 117 -11.38 14.96 -3.57
N LYS A 118 -10.83 15.58 -2.52
CA LYS A 118 -11.06 17.00 -2.22
C LYS A 118 -10.26 17.97 -3.11
N TYR A 119 -9.03 17.63 -3.43
CA TYR A 119 -8.10 18.54 -4.11
C TYR A 119 -7.47 17.89 -5.33
N ARG A 120 -7.10 18.72 -6.31
CA ARG A 120 -6.34 18.26 -7.48
C ARG A 120 -4.88 18.06 -7.09
N GLN A 121 -4.43 16.82 -7.01
CA GLN A 121 -3.09 16.47 -6.52
C GLN A 121 -2.09 16.29 -7.66
N TRP A 122 -1.74 17.39 -8.32
CA TRP A 122 -0.82 17.38 -9.46
C TRP A 122 0.58 16.90 -9.08
N ASN A 123 1.03 17.23 -7.87
CA ASN A 123 2.28 16.72 -7.31
C ASN A 123 2.27 15.19 -7.17
N ALA A 124 1.18 14.61 -6.67
CA ALA A 124 1.04 13.16 -6.55
C ALA A 124 1.06 12.47 -7.92
N ALA A 125 0.37 13.03 -8.92
CA ALA A 125 0.41 12.53 -10.30
C ALA A 125 1.82 12.62 -10.91
N PHE A 126 2.55 13.70 -10.62
CA PHE A 126 3.94 13.86 -11.05
C PHE A 126 4.85 12.81 -10.40
N ASP A 127 4.73 12.59 -9.08
CA ASP A 127 5.51 11.59 -8.36
C ASP A 127 5.23 10.16 -8.86
N ALA A 128 3.97 9.82 -9.15
CA ALA A 128 3.60 8.53 -9.75
C ALA A 128 4.26 8.33 -11.12
N GLY A 129 4.21 9.36 -11.97
CA GLY A 129 4.88 9.35 -13.27
C GLY A 129 6.41 9.23 -13.14
N TYR A 130 7.00 9.92 -12.16
CA TYR A 130 8.44 9.88 -11.90
C TYR A 130 8.90 8.50 -11.41
N ALA A 131 8.17 7.90 -10.45
CA ALA A 131 8.44 6.54 -9.97
C ALA A 131 8.36 5.52 -11.12
N THR A 132 7.31 5.62 -11.94
CA THR A 132 7.13 4.78 -13.13
C THR A 132 8.31 4.92 -14.09
N ALA A 133 8.72 6.15 -14.41
CA ALA A 133 9.82 6.42 -15.34
C ALA A 133 11.17 5.89 -14.82
N LYS A 134 11.36 5.85 -13.50
CA LYS A 134 12.55 5.29 -12.84
C LYS A 134 12.49 3.75 -12.67
N GLY A 135 11.37 3.12 -13.03
CA GLY A 135 11.16 1.69 -12.83
C GLY A 135 10.99 1.28 -11.37
N ILE A 136 10.61 2.22 -10.50
CA ILE A 136 10.40 1.96 -9.08
C ILE A 136 8.98 1.38 -8.92
N PRO A 137 8.82 0.22 -8.25
CA PRO A 137 7.51 -0.37 -8.01
C PRO A 137 6.51 0.63 -7.39
N LEU A 138 5.32 0.70 -8.00
CA LEU A 138 4.31 1.70 -7.68
C LEU A 138 3.03 1.05 -7.19
N ILE A 139 2.61 1.44 -5.98
CA ILE A 139 1.27 1.19 -5.44
C ILE A 139 0.48 2.51 -5.51
N VAL A 140 -0.69 2.48 -6.11
CA VAL A 140 -1.60 3.63 -6.12
C VAL A 140 -2.73 3.36 -5.12
N LEU A 141 -3.05 4.36 -4.28
CA LEU A 141 -4.12 4.29 -3.31
C LEU A 141 -5.17 5.37 -3.62
N HIS A 142 -6.40 4.98 -3.94
CA HIS A 142 -7.49 5.95 -4.16
C HIS A 142 -8.87 5.31 -3.96
N PRO A 143 -9.91 6.05 -3.54
CA PRO A 143 -11.27 5.52 -3.50
C PRO A 143 -11.78 5.18 -4.91
N PRO A 144 -12.73 4.24 -5.08
CA PRO A 144 -13.20 3.78 -6.39
C PRO A 144 -13.69 4.91 -7.31
N ALA A 145 -14.25 5.98 -6.73
CA ALA A 145 -14.78 7.15 -7.46
C ALA A 145 -13.72 7.85 -8.35
N LEU A 146 -12.42 7.74 -8.01
CA LEU A 146 -11.34 8.37 -8.78
C LEU A 146 -10.79 7.48 -9.91
N SER A 147 -11.17 6.20 -9.96
CA SER A 147 -10.57 5.21 -10.87
C SER A 147 -10.58 5.63 -12.33
N HIS A 148 -11.71 6.19 -12.81
CA HIS A 148 -11.83 6.64 -14.19
C HIS A 148 -10.88 7.80 -14.54
N MET A 149 -10.73 8.75 -13.63
CA MET A 149 -9.87 9.92 -13.83
C MET A 149 -8.38 9.57 -13.71
N LEU A 150 -8.06 8.49 -13.01
CA LEU A 150 -6.70 8.01 -12.79
C LEU A 150 -6.32 6.86 -13.72
N LYS A 151 -7.09 6.57 -14.78
CA LYS A 151 -6.90 5.37 -15.62
C LYS A 151 -5.48 5.22 -16.19
N GLU A 152 -4.81 6.30 -16.59
CA GLU A 152 -3.41 6.25 -17.07
C GLU A 152 -2.41 6.01 -15.93
N VAL A 153 -2.67 6.56 -14.75
CA VAL A 153 -1.86 6.34 -13.55
C VAL A 153 -2.02 4.89 -13.07
N ASN A 154 -3.26 4.40 -13.04
CA ASN A 154 -3.61 3.03 -12.68
C ASN A 154 -3.01 2.02 -13.66
N ALA A 155 -3.00 2.32 -14.95
CA ALA A 155 -2.35 1.48 -15.95
C ALA A 155 -0.83 1.39 -15.78
N SER A 156 -0.22 2.39 -15.12
CA SER A 156 1.21 2.43 -14.83
C SER A 156 1.57 1.79 -13.48
N ALA A 157 0.58 1.57 -12.61
CA ALA A 157 0.79 1.02 -11.28
C ALA A 157 0.97 -0.52 -11.31
N ASN A 158 1.75 -1.04 -10.37
CA ASN A 158 1.82 -2.49 -10.14
C ASN A 158 0.60 -3.00 -9.40
N VAL A 159 0.08 -2.20 -8.46
CA VAL A 159 -1.10 -2.51 -7.64
C VAL A 159 -1.91 -1.24 -7.43
N VAL A 160 -3.24 -1.35 -7.53
CA VAL A 160 -4.18 -0.31 -7.13
C VAL A 160 -4.92 -0.78 -5.87
N CYS A 161 -4.86 0.02 -4.82
CA CYS A 161 -5.56 -0.17 -3.56
C CYS A 161 -6.67 0.88 -3.41
N GLU A 162 -7.77 0.48 -2.77
CA GLU A 162 -8.88 1.35 -2.43
C GLU A 162 -8.78 1.86 -0.98
N GLU A 163 -8.23 1.03 -0.09
CA GLU A 163 -8.10 1.32 1.34
C GLU A 163 -6.63 1.21 1.81
N PRO A 164 -6.19 2.01 2.79
CA PRO A 164 -4.81 1.97 3.29
C PRO A 164 -4.38 0.59 3.82
N GLU A 165 -5.30 -0.19 4.39
CA GLU A 165 -5.04 -1.56 4.88
C GLU A 165 -4.62 -2.49 3.75
N GLN A 166 -5.12 -2.29 2.53
CA GLN A 166 -4.73 -3.08 1.37
C GLN A 166 -3.27 -2.80 0.99
N VAL A 167 -2.76 -1.59 1.22
CA VAL A 167 -1.33 -1.29 1.05
C VAL A 167 -0.51 -2.11 2.04
N VAL A 168 -0.91 -2.16 3.31
CA VAL A 168 -0.23 -2.96 4.34
C VAL A 168 -0.24 -4.46 4.00
N GLN A 169 -1.38 -4.98 3.53
CA GLN A 169 -1.51 -6.37 3.09
C GLN A 169 -0.64 -6.66 1.85
N THR A 170 -0.57 -5.71 0.91
CA THR A 170 0.30 -5.80 -0.27
C THR A 170 1.76 -5.85 0.14
N LEU A 171 2.20 -4.99 1.07
CA LEU A 171 3.57 -5.01 1.59
C LEU A 171 3.88 -6.33 2.31
N ALA A 172 2.97 -6.85 3.13
CA ALA A 172 3.16 -8.13 3.81
C ALA A 172 3.35 -9.29 2.82
N TYR A 173 2.56 -9.31 1.74
CA TYR A 173 2.70 -10.29 0.68
C TYR A 173 4.01 -10.14 -0.09
N VAL A 174 4.37 -8.91 -0.51
CA VAL A 174 5.60 -8.65 -1.27
C VAL A 174 6.85 -9.01 -0.47
N ILE A 175 6.88 -8.72 0.83
CA ILE A 175 8.07 -8.90 1.67
C ILE A 175 8.19 -10.34 2.16
N ARG A 176 7.08 -10.97 2.59
CA ARG A 176 7.10 -12.27 3.29
C ARG A 176 6.26 -13.37 2.63
N GLY A 177 5.52 -13.06 1.57
CA GLY A 177 4.55 -13.98 0.96
C GLY A 177 3.31 -14.20 1.83
N GLU A 178 3.07 -13.34 2.82
CA GLU A 178 1.94 -13.47 3.74
C GLU A 178 0.64 -13.00 3.08
N LEU A 179 -0.33 -13.91 2.95
CA LEU A 179 -1.68 -13.58 2.48
C LEU A 179 -2.63 -13.38 3.67
N PRO A 180 -3.48 -12.33 3.65
CA PRO A 180 -4.58 -12.20 4.60
C PRO A 180 -5.70 -13.21 4.28
N THR A 181 -6.69 -13.30 5.17
CA THR A 181 -7.98 -13.92 4.80
C THR A 181 -8.62 -13.12 3.65
N PRO A 182 -9.29 -13.77 2.70
CA PRO A 182 -9.92 -13.07 1.58
C PRO A 182 -10.88 -11.96 2.05
N LYS A 183 -10.80 -10.78 1.43
CA LYS A 183 -11.68 -9.63 1.72
C LYS A 183 -13.15 -9.98 1.50
N ASP A 184 -13.44 -10.83 0.51
CA ASP A 184 -14.80 -11.27 0.17
C ASP A 184 -15.34 -12.38 1.09
N GLY A 185 -14.54 -12.83 2.08
CA GLY A 185 -14.92 -13.90 3.00
C GLY A 185 -15.37 -15.16 2.25
N ASP A 186 -16.55 -15.67 2.60
CA ASP A 186 -17.13 -16.88 1.99
C ASP A 186 -17.48 -16.72 0.50
N ALA A 187 -17.57 -15.49 -0.01
CA ALA A 187 -17.79 -15.23 -1.44
C ALA A 187 -16.51 -15.33 -2.28
N PHE A 188 -15.34 -15.46 -1.66
CA PHE A 188 -14.08 -15.68 -2.37
C PHE A 188 -14.07 -17.05 -3.05
N VAL A 189 -13.81 -17.04 -4.36
CA VAL A 189 -13.63 -18.26 -5.15
C VAL A 189 -12.23 -18.24 -5.74
N PRO A 190 -11.36 -19.23 -5.42
CA PRO A 190 -10.03 -19.33 -6.00
C PRO A 190 -10.04 -19.28 -7.53
N ILE A 191 -9.03 -18.68 -8.15
CA ILE A 191 -8.93 -18.54 -9.62
C ILE A 191 -9.01 -19.92 -10.30
N ALA A 192 -8.31 -20.92 -9.76
CA ALA A 192 -8.34 -22.29 -10.27
C ALA A 192 -9.75 -22.91 -10.26
N ASP A 193 -10.59 -22.57 -9.28
CA ASP A 193 -11.98 -23.03 -9.23
C ASP A 193 -12.87 -22.24 -10.22
N ARG A 194 -12.60 -20.94 -10.43
CA ARG A 194 -13.30 -20.13 -11.45
C ARG A 194 -12.99 -20.59 -12.87
N LEU A 195 -11.76 -21.02 -13.13
CA LEU A 195 -11.32 -21.50 -14.45
C LEU A 195 -11.61 -22.99 -14.69
N GLY A 196 -12.12 -23.70 -13.68
CA GLY A 196 -12.50 -25.11 -13.75
C GLY A 196 -11.40 -26.06 -13.28
N LYS A 197 -11.75 -26.98 -12.38
CA LYS A 197 -10.83 -28.01 -11.87
C LYS A 197 -10.26 -28.85 -13.02
N GLY A 198 -8.93 -28.90 -13.14
CA GLY A 198 -8.24 -29.68 -14.17
C GLY A 198 -7.81 -28.87 -15.41
N ASN A 199 -8.02 -27.55 -15.43
CA ASN A 199 -7.37 -26.70 -16.42
C ASN A 199 -5.83 -26.78 -16.26
N PRO A 200 -5.07 -27.19 -17.29
CA PRO A 200 -3.61 -27.25 -17.23
C PRO A 200 -2.93 -25.87 -17.14
N ASN A 201 -3.69 -24.79 -17.40
CA ASN A 201 -3.34 -23.39 -17.16
C ASN A 201 -4.38 -22.76 -16.20
N PRO A 202 -4.36 -23.14 -14.91
CA PRO A 202 -5.31 -22.64 -13.90
C PRO A 202 -5.09 -21.18 -13.51
#